data_AF-A0A960YDH2-F1
#
_entry.id   AF-A0A960YDH2-F1
#
_cell.length_a   1.000
_cell.length_b   1.000
_cell.length_c   1.000
_cell.angle_alpha   90.00
_cell.angle_beta   90.00
_cell.angle_gamma   90.00
#
_symmetry.space_group_name_H-M   'P 1'
#
loop_
_entity.id
_entity.type
_entity.pdbx_description
1 polymer ?
#
loop_
_entity_poly.entity_id
_entity_poly.type
_entity_poly.pdbx_seq_one_letter_code
_entity_poly.pdbx_strand_id
1 'polypeptide(L)'
;MYRKLFFPILFSLFYSCSSAPLYLARQGTQFGFTDEEGIFQISPQFEEAFPFREDRARVKIGAYFGFINRSGRIVINPRFEEASDFYSGLARVKLNGKWGYLRPNGNFAIEPVYESVYDFSEGLARVFEGGRCGYINLSGKMQISLQFEYCDDFKEGLASIKLNDKYGYINFSGKMLIKPQFSFAAAYSEGYAMIMEKNRFGFIDKRGNFIVNPVYRYAGSFSEGLVRVCEDKKWSYINYEGKEVIPPQFQFARDFANGLAAVQLGDKWAFINREGKILINPLYSEAGDFQEERAFVRLDAVPGFINKEGKFFPLKK
;
A
#
# COMPACT_ATOMS: atom_id res chain seq x y z
N MET A 1 -32.04 -62.31 21.76
CA MET A 1 -30.57 -62.53 21.66
C MET A 1 -30.09 -61.93 20.35
N TYR A 2 -29.84 -60.62 20.30
CA TYR A 2 -29.15 -59.97 19.16
C TYR A 2 -28.22 -58.89 19.73
N ARG A 3 -26.94 -59.05 19.39
CA ARG A 3 -25.79 -58.22 19.81
C ARG A 3 -25.59 -57.07 18.81
N LYS A 4 -25.19 -55.92 19.39
CA LYS A 4 -24.26 -54.87 18.90
C LYS A 4 -24.37 -54.39 17.45
N LEU A 5 -24.38 -53.07 17.27
CA LEU A 5 -23.24 -52.36 16.66
C LEU A 5 -23.32 -50.86 16.97
N PHE A 6 -22.39 -50.42 17.82
CA PHE A 6 -22.09 -49.02 18.11
C PHE A 6 -21.04 -48.59 17.07
N PHE A 7 -21.36 -47.64 16.20
CA PHE A 7 -20.39 -46.98 15.32
C PHE A 7 -19.97 -45.67 15.98
N PRO A 8 -18.70 -45.50 16.40
CA PRO A 8 -18.21 -44.17 16.70
C PRO A 8 -17.88 -43.48 15.39
N ILE A 9 -18.59 -42.40 15.08
CA ILE A 9 -18.22 -41.47 14.02
C ILE A 9 -16.96 -40.76 14.49
N LEU A 10 -15.80 -41.13 13.94
CA LEU A 10 -14.58 -40.35 14.07
C LEU A 10 -14.77 -39.04 13.30
N PHE A 11 -14.95 -37.93 14.01
CA PHE A 11 -14.76 -36.60 13.45
C PHE A 11 -13.27 -36.39 13.19
N SER A 12 -12.81 -36.64 11.96
CA SER A 12 -11.51 -36.16 11.50
C SER A 12 -11.62 -34.65 11.28
N LEU A 13 -11.15 -33.87 12.24
CA LEU A 13 -10.84 -32.46 12.06
C LEU A 13 -9.74 -32.36 10.99
N PHE A 14 -10.13 -32.02 9.76
CA PHE A 14 -9.19 -31.58 8.75
C PHE A 14 -8.65 -30.23 9.20
N TYR A 15 -7.52 -30.25 9.92
CA TYR A 15 -6.63 -29.11 9.97
C TYR A 15 -6.25 -28.78 8.53
N SER A 16 -6.63 -27.60 8.04
CA SER A 16 -6.12 -27.09 6.78
C SER A 16 -4.60 -26.99 6.93
N CYS A 17 -3.88 -27.87 6.25
CA CYS A 17 -2.43 -27.84 6.19
C CYS A 17 -2.04 -26.52 5.51
N SER A 18 -1.62 -25.53 6.30
CA SER A 18 -0.89 -24.38 5.76
C SER A 18 0.39 -24.95 5.14
N SER A 19 0.47 -24.94 3.81
CA SER A 19 1.69 -25.35 3.11
C SER A 19 2.88 -24.59 3.69
N ALA A 20 3.99 -25.30 3.95
CA ALA A 20 5.20 -24.69 4.50
C ALA A 20 5.59 -23.41 3.73
N PRO A 21 6.04 -22.35 4.44
CA PRO A 21 6.44 -21.11 3.80
C PRO A 21 7.66 -21.35 2.91
N LEU A 22 7.64 -20.72 1.73
CA LEU A 22 8.77 -20.70 0.80
C LEU A 22 9.33 -19.28 0.74
N TYR A 23 10.64 -19.16 0.88
CA TYR A 23 11.35 -17.90 0.89
C TYR A 23 12.13 -17.72 -0.41
N LEU A 24 12.02 -16.53 -1.01
CA LEU A 24 12.77 -16.21 -2.21
C LEU A 24 14.27 -16.16 -1.87
N ALA A 25 15.06 -16.93 -2.60
CA ALA A 25 16.50 -16.99 -2.44
C ALA A 25 17.19 -16.93 -3.81
N ARG A 26 18.48 -16.58 -3.81
CA ARG A 26 19.27 -16.43 -5.04
C ARG A 26 20.58 -17.19 -4.91
N GLN A 27 20.98 -17.84 -6.01
CA GLN A 27 22.30 -18.44 -6.16
C GLN A 27 22.91 -17.98 -7.48
N GLY A 28 24.08 -17.36 -7.44
CA GLY A 28 24.67 -16.74 -8.63
C GLY A 28 23.77 -15.65 -9.22
N THR A 29 23.34 -15.80 -10.47
CA THR A 29 22.41 -14.88 -11.15
C THR A 29 20.96 -15.34 -11.13
N GLN A 30 20.68 -16.55 -10.64
CA GLN A 30 19.36 -17.17 -10.72
C GLN A 30 18.66 -17.20 -9.38
N PHE A 31 17.34 -17.07 -9.43
CA PHE A 31 16.45 -17.14 -8.27
C PHE A 31 15.78 -18.50 -8.17
N GLY A 32 15.56 -18.93 -6.92
CA GLY A 32 14.84 -20.13 -6.52
C GLY A 32 14.12 -19.87 -5.19
N PHE A 33 13.66 -20.93 -4.54
CA PHE A 33 12.93 -20.82 -3.27
C PHE A 33 13.41 -21.84 -2.26
N THR A 34 13.61 -21.40 -1.02
CA THR A 34 14.06 -22.23 0.10
C THR A 34 12.96 -22.40 1.15
N ASP A 35 13.12 -23.40 2.00
CA ASP A 35 12.43 -23.46 3.28
C ASP A 35 13.09 -22.53 4.33
N GLU A 36 12.64 -22.63 5.58
CA GLU A 36 13.15 -21.87 6.71
C GLU A 36 14.59 -22.23 7.12
N GLU A 37 15.06 -23.42 6.75
CA GLU A 37 16.43 -23.89 6.99
C GLU A 37 17.40 -23.41 5.88
N GLY A 38 16.87 -22.75 4.85
CA GLY A 38 17.65 -22.27 3.70
C GLY A 38 17.92 -23.34 2.66
N ILE A 39 17.24 -24.49 2.72
CA ILE A 39 17.39 -25.58 1.75
C ILE A 39 16.48 -25.29 0.55
N PHE A 40 17.03 -25.35 -0.67
CA PHE A 40 16.25 -25.09 -1.88
C PHE A 40 15.19 -26.18 -2.13
N GLN A 41 13.94 -25.76 -2.09
CA GLN A 41 12.76 -26.56 -2.45
C GLN A 41 12.40 -26.38 -3.93
N ILE A 42 12.74 -25.21 -4.49
CA ILE A 42 12.71 -24.94 -5.93
C ILE A 42 14.11 -24.45 -6.29
N SER A 43 14.85 -25.26 -7.05
CA SER A 43 16.22 -24.93 -7.41
C SER A 43 16.31 -23.60 -8.17
N PRO A 44 17.40 -22.83 -7.98
CA PRO A 44 17.65 -21.61 -8.72
C PRO A 44 17.62 -21.87 -10.23
N GLN A 45 16.69 -21.21 -10.92
CA GLN A 45 16.53 -21.39 -12.37
C GLN A 45 15.89 -20.18 -13.08
N PHE A 46 15.37 -19.20 -12.33
CA PHE A 46 14.67 -18.05 -12.89
C PHE A 46 15.59 -16.82 -12.94
N GLU A 47 15.51 -16.01 -14.00
CA GLU A 47 16.27 -14.77 -14.10
C GLU A 47 15.76 -13.71 -13.11
N GLU A 48 14.45 -13.70 -12.88
CA GLU A 48 13.79 -12.92 -11.81
C GLU A 48 12.70 -13.78 -11.18
N ALA A 49 12.49 -13.65 -9.87
CA ALA A 49 11.38 -14.27 -9.18
C ALA A 49 10.91 -13.37 -8.03
N PHE A 50 9.62 -13.46 -7.71
CA PHE A 50 8.98 -12.70 -6.65
C PHE A 50 8.38 -13.64 -5.60
N PRO A 51 8.18 -13.19 -4.36
CA PRO A 51 7.59 -14.01 -3.31
C PRO A 51 6.24 -14.60 -3.72
N PHE A 52 5.89 -15.76 -3.14
CA PHE A 52 4.58 -16.34 -3.32
C PHE A 52 3.48 -15.42 -2.77
N ARG A 53 2.45 -15.17 -3.59
CA ARG A 53 1.21 -14.46 -3.24
C ARG A 53 0.05 -15.26 -3.79
N GLU A 54 -0.94 -15.58 -2.96
CA GLU A 54 -2.10 -16.41 -3.33
C GLU A 54 -1.69 -17.73 -4.05
N ASP A 55 -0.71 -18.41 -3.46
CA ASP A 55 -0.12 -19.69 -3.89
C ASP A 55 0.54 -19.72 -5.27
N ARG A 56 0.88 -18.54 -5.80
CA ARG A 56 1.64 -18.39 -7.05
C ARG A 56 2.82 -17.45 -6.85
N ALA A 57 3.93 -17.76 -7.50
CA ALA A 57 5.05 -16.84 -7.64
C ALA A 57 5.17 -16.42 -9.10
N ARG A 58 5.32 -15.11 -9.31
CA ARG A 58 5.66 -14.54 -10.61
C ARG A 58 7.15 -14.77 -10.84
N VAL A 59 7.49 -15.33 -12.00
CA VAL A 59 8.87 -15.61 -12.40
C VAL A 59 9.10 -15.15 -13.83
N LYS A 60 10.32 -14.73 -14.11
CA LYS A 60 10.79 -14.43 -15.46
C LYS A 60 11.56 -15.62 -15.99
N ILE A 61 11.26 -16.00 -17.23
CA ILE A 61 11.96 -17.02 -18.00
C ILE A 61 12.24 -16.42 -19.38
N GLY A 62 13.53 -16.22 -19.69
CA GLY A 62 13.93 -15.46 -20.87
C GLY A 62 13.42 -14.01 -20.82
N ALA A 63 12.68 -13.60 -21.86
CA ALA A 63 12.16 -12.23 -21.97
C ALA A 63 10.82 -12.01 -21.25
N TYR A 64 10.14 -13.07 -20.81
CA TYR A 64 8.74 -12.99 -20.42
C TYR A 64 8.48 -13.47 -19.00
N PHE A 65 7.45 -12.89 -18.38
CA PHE A 65 6.90 -13.32 -17.11
C PHE A 65 5.85 -14.41 -17.30
N GLY A 66 5.87 -15.38 -16.39
CA GLY A 66 4.87 -16.41 -16.15
C GLY A 66 4.68 -16.65 -14.66
N PHE A 67 3.97 -17.71 -14.29
CA PHE A 67 3.70 -18.04 -12.89
C PHE A 67 3.93 -19.50 -12.59
N ILE A 68 4.50 -19.77 -11.42
CA ILE A 68 4.70 -21.11 -10.87
C ILE A 68 3.81 -21.33 -9.64
N ASN A 69 3.51 -22.59 -9.35
CA ASN A 69 2.94 -23.00 -8.06
C ASN A 69 4.05 -23.30 -7.03
N ARG A 70 3.66 -23.65 -5.80
CA ARG A 70 4.58 -24.00 -4.70
C ARG A 70 5.45 -25.23 -4.94
N SER A 71 5.14 -26.06 -5.95
CA SER A 71 6.02 -27.18 -6.35
C SER A 71 7.01 -26.78 -7.45
N GLY A 72 7.12 -25.48 -7.79
CA GLY A 72 7.99 -24.99 -8.86
C GLY A 72 7.48 -25.24 -10.27
N ARG A 73 6.28 -25.80 -10.45
CA ARG A 73 5.72 -26.07 -11.77
C ARG A 73 5.13 -24.80 -12.37
N ILE A 74 5.44 -24.54 -13.63
CA ILE A 74 4.81 -23.49 -14.42
C ILE A 74 3.30 -23.80 -14.53
N VAL A 75 2.48 -22.93 -13.98
CA VAL A 75 1.00 -22.99 -14.04
C VAL A 75 0.42 -21.96 -15.01
N ILE A 76 1.19 -20.93 -15.35
CA ILE A 76 0.86 -19.95 -16.38
C ILE A 76 2.14 -19.73 -17.18
N ASN A 77 2.11 -20.11 -18.46
CA ASN A 77 3.28 -20.06 -19.32
C ASN A 77 3.85 -18.64 -19.45
N PRO A 78 5.18 -18.48 -19.46
CA PRO A 78 5.82 -17.19 -19.70
C PRO A 78 5.42 -16.62 -21.05
N ARG A 79 4.74 -15.49 -21.05
CA ARG A 79 4.34 -14.78 -22.28
C ARG A 79 4.07 -13.28 -22.08
N PHE A 80 4.20 -12.77 -20.85
CA PHE A 80 3.87 -11.39 -20.52
C PHE A 80 5.14 -10.54 -20.47
N GLU A 81 5.09 -9.36 -21.06
CA GLU A 81 6.20 -8.38 -21.01
C GLU A 81 6.43 -7.92 -19.57
N GLU A 82 5.32 -7.71 -18.85
CA GLU A 82 5.29 -7.34 -17.43
C GLU A 82 4.10 -8.04 -16.77
N ALA A 83 4.21 -8.31 -15.47
CA ALA A 83 3.13 -8.86 -14.67
C ALA A 83 3.22 -8.33 -13.24
N SER A 84 2.12 -8.19 -12.53
CA SER A 84 2.09 -8.00 -11.08
C SER A 84 1.93 -9.35 -10.37
N ASP A 85 2.06 -9.34 -9.05
CA ASP A 85 1.65 -10.49 -8.24
C ASP A 85 0.11 -10.58 -8.21
N PHE A 86 -0.41 -11.74 -7.80
CA PHE A 86 -1.84 -11.90 -7.55
C PHE A 86 -2.24 -11.15 -6.28
N TYR A 87 -3.31 -10.34 -6.40
CA TYR A 87 -3.95 -9.66 -5.30
C TYR A 87 -5.47 -9.69 -5.50
N SER A 88 -6.19 -10.19 -4.51
CA SER A 88 -7.64 -10.41 -4.58
C SER A 88 -8.06 -11.26 -5.79
N GLY A 89 -7.28 -12.29 -6.11
CA GLY A 89 -7.57 -13.25 -7.18
C GLY A 89 -7.26 -12.78 -8.60
N LEU A 90 -6.63 -11.62 -8.79
CA LEU A 90 -6.23 -11.11 -10.10
C LEU A 90 -4.76 -10.67 -10.13
N ALA A 91 -4.10 -10.84 -11.26
CA ALA A 91 -2.80 -10.25 -11.55
C ALA A 91 -2.94 -9.30 -12.75
N ARG A 92 -2.30 -8.13 -12.70
CA ARG A 92 -2.18 -7.24 -13.87
C ARG A 92 -1.09 -7.79 -14.77
N VAL A 93 -1.34 -7.86 -16.07
CA VAL A 93 -0.36 -8.38 -17.03
C VAL A 93 -0.32 -7.53 -18.28
N LYS A 94 0.87 -7.39 -18.85
CA LYS A 94 1.12 -6.64 -20.07
C LYS A 94 1.46 -7.59 -21.21
N LEU A 95 0.75 -7.44 -22.32
CA LEU A 95 0.92 -8.23 -23.54
C LEU A 95 0.74 -7.30 -24.74
N ASN A 96 1.71 -7.32 -25.67
CA ASN A 96 1.72 -6.46 -26.85
C ASN A 96 1.59 -4.97 -26.49
N GLY A 97 2.31 -4.53 -25.45
CA GLY A 97 2.30 -3.14 -24.99
C GLY A 97 1.04 -2.68 -24.23
N LYS A 98 0.01 -3.52 -24.10
CA LYS A 98 -1.25 -3.19 -23.40
C LYS A 98 -1.41 -4.03 -22.13
N TRP A 99 -2.07 -3.45 -21.13
CA TRP A 99 -2.35 -4.06 -19.84
C TRP A 99 -3.78 -4.61 -19.77
N GLY A 100 -3.90 -5.75 -19.10
CA GLY A 100 -5.16 -6.41 -18.76
C GLY A 100 -5.06 -7.11 -17.40
N TYR A 101 -6.04 -7.95 -17.10
CA TYR A 101 -6.13 -8.66 -15.82
C TYR A 101 -6.24 -10.15 -16.06
N LEU A 102 -5.45 -10.93 -15.32
CA LEU A 102 -5.32 -12.36 -15.45
C LEU A 102 -5.95 -13.04 -14.22
N ARG A 103 -6.71 -14.10 -14.47
CA ARG A 103 -7.21 -14.99 -13.43
C ARG A 103 -6.14 -15.99 -13.02
N PRO A 104 -6.28 -16.64 -11.84
CA PRO A 104 -5.27 -17.57 -11.36
C PRO A 104 -5.17 -18.86 -12.19
N ASN A 105 -6.15 -19.13 -13.06
CA ASN A 105 -6.13 -20.22 -14.03
C ASN A 105 -5.45 -19.87 -15.36
N GLY A 106 -4.92 -18.64 -15.51
CA GLY A 106 -4.22 -18.19 -16.71
C GLY A 106 -5.10 -17.61 -17.82
N ASN A 107 -6.42 -17.59 -17.64
CA ASN A 107 -7.34 -16.91 -18.57
C ASN A 107 -7.42 -15.42 -18.24
N PHE A 108 -7.63 -14.58 -19.24
CA PHE A 108 -7.89 -13.16 -19.00
C PHE A 108 -9.24 -12.99 -18.29
N ALA A 109 -9.23 -12.27 -17.18
CA ALA A 109 -10.44 -11.68 -16.62
C ALA A 109 -10.89 -10.49 -17.46
N ILE A 110 -9.91 -9.71 -17.94
CA ILE A 110 -10.07 -8.52 -18.76
C ILE A 110 -8.92 -8.54 -19.76
N GLU A 111 -9.25 -8.50 -21.05
CA GLU A 111 -8.25 -8.56 -22.12
C GLU A 111 -7.24 -7.39 -22.03
N PRO A 112 -5.97 -7.58 -22.45
CA PRO A 112 -4.99 -6.51 -22.49
C PRO A 112 -5.32 -5.46 -23.55
N VAL A 113 -5.98 -4.38 -23.14
CA VAL A 113 -6.46 -3.33 -24.06
C VAL A 113 -6.12 -1.91 -23.59
N TYR A 114 -5.67 -1.74 -22.34
CA TYR A 114 -5.43 -0.43 -21.75
C TYR A 114 -3.93 -0.06 -21.76
N GLU A 115 -3.59 1.21 -21.91
CA GLU A 115 -2.22 1.72 -21.76
C GLU A 115 -1.68 1.51 -20.34
N SER A 116 -2.54 1.59 -19.33
CA SER A 116 -2.19 1.31 -17.93
C SER A 116 -3.41 0.89 -17.11
N VAL A 117 -3.19 0.03 -16.12
CA VAL A 117 -4.22 -0.46 -15.20
C VAL A 117 -3.67 -0.54 -13.77
N TYR A 118 -4.54 -0.36 -12.78
CA TYR A 118 -4.17 -0.34 -11.37
C TYR A 118 -4.96 -1.39 -10.58
N ASP A 119 -4.60 -1.60 -9.31
CA ASP A 119 -5.29 -2.56 -8.47
C ASP A 119 -6.74 -2.12 -8.23
N PHE A 120 -7.63 -3.09 -8.00
CA PHE A 120 -9.00 -2.78 -7.61
C PHE A 120 -9.00 -2.23 -6.17
N SER A 121 -9.63 -1.08 -5.98
CA SER A 121 -9.90 -0.48 -4.67
C SER A 121 -11.40 -0.21 -4.58
N GLU A 122 -12.03 -0.73 -3.52
CA GLU A 122 -13.47 -0.57 -3.28
C GLU A 122 -14.35 -1.00 -4.47
N GLY A 123 -13.92 -2.04 -5.19
CA GLY A 123 -14.66 -2.68 -6.28
C GLY A 123 -14.44 -2.08 -7.67
N LEU A 124 -13.69 -0.97 -7.79
CA LEU A 124 -13.33 -0.35 -9.07
C LEU A 124 -11.81 -0.29 -9.24
N ALA A 125 -11.34 -0.35 -10.48
CA ALA A 125 -9.95 -0.09 -10.82
C ALA A 125 -9.87 1.08 -11.81
N ARG A 126 -8.93 1.99 -11.59
CA ARG A 126 -8.62 3.03 -12.57
C ARG A 126 -7.82 2.44 -13.72
N VAL A 127 -8.13 2.93 -14.91
CA VAL A 127 -7.47 2.53 -16.16
C VAL A 127 -7.20 3.77 -17.00
N PHE A 128 -6.13 3.71 -17.78
CA PHE A 128 -5.75 4.76 -18.71
C PHE A 128 -5.75 4.22 -20.13
N GLU A 129 -6.31 5.01 -21.05
CA GLU A 129 -6.25 4.77 -22.48
C GLU A 129 -6.43 6.10 -23.21
N GLY A 130 -5.63 6.35 -24.24
CA GLY A 130 -5.67 7.62 -25.00
C GLY A 130 -5.34 8.84 -24.13
N GLY A 131 -4.48 8.66 -23.12
CA GLY A 131 -4.12 9.72 -22.17
C GLY A 131 -5.26 10.18 -21.25
N ARG A 132 -6.36 9.41 -21.15
CA ARG A 132 -7.49 9.70 -20.26
C ARG A 132 -7.69 8.60 -19.23
N CYS A 133 -8.08 9.01 -18.03
CA CYS A 133 -8.38 8.14 -16.90
C CYS A 133 -9.89 7.89 -16.78
N GLY A 134 -10.25 6.65 -16.45
CA GLY A 134 -11.61 6.20 -16.17
C GLY A 134 -11.59 5.00 -15.22
N TYR A 135 -12.75 4.39 -14.99
CA TYR A 135 -12.87 3.27 -14.05
C TYR A 135 -13.66 2.12 -14.63
N ILE A 136 -13.15 0.92 -14.38
CA ILE A 136 -13.81 -0.35 -14.69
C ILE A 136 -14.19 -1.07 -13.41
N ASN A 137 -15.23 -1.90 -13.50
CA ASN A 137 -15.60 -2.82 -12.43
C ASN A 137 -14.84 -4.17 -12.56
N LEU A 138 -15.09 -5.09 -11.62
CA LEU A 138 -14.46 -6.42 -11.58
C LEU A 138 -14.75 -7.31 -12.81
N SER A 139 -15.79 -7.00 -13.60
CA SER A 139 -16.07 -7.69 -14.86
C SER A 139 -15.38 -7.03 -16.07
N GLY A 140 -14.59 -5.97 -15.85
CA GLY A 140 -13.95 -5.17 -16.89
C GLY A 140 -14.87 -4.21 -17.63
N LYS A 141 -16.12 -4.05 -17.17
CA LYS A 141 -17.05 -3.10 -17.77
C LYS A 141 -16.70 -1.69 -17.31
N MET A 142 -16.64 -0.76 -18.26
CA MET A 142 -16.48 0.67 -17.99
C MET A 142 -17.64 1.18 -17.12
N GLN A 143 -17.33 1.56 -15.89
CA GLN A 143 -18.27 2.15 -14.93
C GLN A 143 -18.27 3.67 -15.04
N ILE A 144 -17.09 4.26 -15.24
CA ILE A 144 -16.91 5.70 -15.39
C ILE A 144 -16.00 5.92 -16.60
N SER A 145 -16.52 6.60 -17.62
CA SER A 145 -15.84 6.78 -18.90
C SER A 145 -14.46 7.45 -18.77
N LEU A 146 -13.58 7.12 -19.72
CA LEU A 146 -12.25 7.72 -19.89
C LEU A 146 -12.36 9.21 -20.24
N GLN A 147 -12.42 10.06 -19.22
CA GLN A 147 -12.66 11.50 -19.41
C GLN A 147 -11.74 12.41 -18.59
N PHE A 148 -11.10 11.89 -17.56
CA PHE A 148 -10.25 12.68 -16.67
C PHE A 148 -8.81 12.70 -17.19
N GLU A 149 -8.07 13.77 -16.90
CA GLU A 149 -6.62 13.83 -17.19
C GLU A 149 -5.85 12.91 -16.24
N TYR A 150 -6.34 12.78 -15.01
CA TYR A 150 -5.82 11.89 -13.97
C TYR A 150 -6.96 11.50 -13.04
N CYS A 151 -6.88 10.31 -12.46
CA CYS A 151 -7.80 9.87 -11.43
C CYS A 151 -7.06 8.96 -10.44
N ASP A 152 -7.41 9.04 -9.16
CA ASP A 152 -6.82 8.24 -8.09
C ASP A 152 -7.72 7.04 -7.71
N ASP A 153 -7.21 6.12 -6.92
CA ASP A 153 -8.00 4.98 -6.45
C ASP A 153 -9.14 5.45 -5.52
N PHE A 154 -10.27 4.73 -5.53
CA PHE A 154 -11.35 5.00 -4.59
C PHE A 154 -10.90 4.69 -3.16
N LYS A 155 -11.08 5.67 -2.27
CA LYS A 155 -10.88 5.56 -0.82
C LYS A 155 -12.04 6.21 -0.09
N GLU A 156 -12.64 5.44 0.80
CA GLU A 156 -13.80 5.78 1.59
C GLU A 156 -15.00 6.30 0.80
N GLY A 157 -15.22 5.72 -0.38
CA GLY A 157 -16.31 6.02 -1.31
C GLY A 157 -16.07 7.18 -2.28
N LEU A 158 -14.87 7.77 -2.27
CA LEU A 158 -14.51 8.91 -3.11
C LEU A 158 -13.18 8.69 -3.83
N ALA A 159 -13.06 9.27 -5.02
CA ALA A 159 -11.79 9.34 -5.74
C ALA A 159 -11.50 10.77 -6.17
N SER A 160 -10.24 11.20 -6.05
CA SER A 160 -9.80 12.47 -6.60
C SER A 160 -9.60 12.33 -8.11
N ILE A 161 -10.02 13.35 -8.85
CA ILE A 161 -9.87 13.42 -10.30
C ILE A 161 -9.26 14.75 -10.69
N LYS A 162 -8.57 14.78 -11.83
CA LYS A 162 -8.02 15.98 -12.43
C LYS A 162 -8.73 16.28 -13.76
N LEU A 163 -9.19 17.52 -13.90
CA LEU A 163 -9.80 18.05 -15.12
C LEU A 163 -9.47 19.53 -15.23
N ASN A 164 -9.01 19.98 -16.40
CA ASN A 164 -8.60 21.36 -16.68
C ASN A 164 -7.59 21.87 -15.63
N ASP A 165 -6.55 21.06 -15.37
CA ASP A 165 -5.50 21.38 -14.40
C ASP A 165 -5.93 21.53 -12.93
N LYS A 166 -7.15 21.15 -12.59
CA LYS A 166 -7.70 21.24 -11.24
C LYS A 166 -8.20 19.90 -10.71
N TYR A 167 -8.11 19.74 -9.40
CA TYR A 167 -8.56 18.54 -8.70
C TYR A 167 -9.93 18.74 -8.06
N GLY A 168 -10.76 17.70 -8.16
CA GLY A 168 -12.07 17.57 -7.52
C GLY A 168 -12.33 16.12 -7.09
N TYR A 169 -13.56 15.80 -6.70
CA TYR A 169 -13.91 14.47 -6.21
C TYR A 169 -15.21 13.93 -6.81
N ILE A 170 -15.20 12.64 -7.09
CA ILE A 170 -16.35 11.87 -7.61
C ILE A 170 -16.69 10.71 -6.68
N ASN A 171 -17.93 10.23 -6.77
CA ASN A 171 -18.37 8.97 -6.16
C ASN A 171 -18.29 7.78 -7.16
N PHE A 172 -18.71 6.59 -6.73
CA PHE A 172 -18.72 5.36 -7.56
C PHE A 172 -19.57 5.42 -8.84
N SER A 173 -20.50 6.37 -8.95
CA SER A 173 -21.28 6.57 -10.18
C SER A 173 -20.62 7.57 -11.14
N GLY A 174 -19.46 8.13 -10.78
CA GLY A 174 -18.82 9.22 -11.52
C GLY A 174 -19.47 10.58 -11.29
N LYS A 175 -20.41 10.72 -10.34
CA LYS A 175 -21.01 12.01 -10.01
C LYS A 175 -19.98 12.87 -9.28
N MET A 176 -19.72 14.07 -9.81
CA MET A 176 -18.94 15.09 -9.08
C MET A 176 -19.67 15.48 -7.79
N LEU A 177 -19.01 15.24 -6.66
CA LEU A 177 -19.43 15.79 -5.37
C LEU A 177 -18.72 17.11 -5.07
N ILE A 178 -17.46 17.21 -5.47
CA ILE A 178 -16.66 18.43 -5.35
C ILE A 178 -16.10 18.75 -6.73
N LYS A 179 -16.45 19.92 -7.27
CA LYS A 179 -15.98 20.33 -8.60
C LYS A 179 -14.46 20.58 -8.58
N PRO A 180 -13.75 20.34 -9.69
CA PRO A 180 -12.36 20.70 -9.85
C PRO A 180 -12.10 22.17 -9.51
N GLN A 181 -11.33 22.40 -8.46
CA GLN A 181 -10.97 23.76 -8.00
C GLN A 181 -9.59 23.83 -7.33
N PHE A 182 -9.13 22.73 -6.74
CA PHE A 182 -7.85 22.67 -6.04
C PHE A 182 -6.68 22.47 -7.01
N SER A 183 -5.50 23.00 -6.68
CA SER A 183 -4.28 22.70 -7.46
C SER A 183 -3.76 21.29 -7.21
N PHE A 184 -4.12 20.69 -6.07
CA PHE A 184 -3.85 19.29 -5.75
C PHE A 184 -4.91 18.78 -4.75
N ALA A 185 -5.23 17.49 -4.79
CA ALA A 185 -6.12 16.85 -3.84
C ALA A 185 -5.72 15.37 -3.63
N ALA A 186 -5.46 14.99 -2.37
CA ALA A 186 -5.09 13.63 -1.99
C ALA A 186 -6.34 12.72 -1.86
N ALA A 187 -6.11 11.40 -1.75
CA ALA A 187 -7.15 10.47 -1.35
C ALA A 187 -7.68 10.78 0.07
N TYR A 188 -8.90 10.36 0.36
CA TYR A 188 -9.46 10.50 1.71
C TYR A 188 -8.80 9.50 2.67
N SER A 189 -8.55 9.97 3.90
CA SER A 189 -8.09 9.18 5.05
C SER A 189 -8.77 9.70 6.31
N GLU A 190 -9.38 8.80 7.07
CA GLU A 190 -10.11 9.09 8.31
C GLU A 190 -11.24 10.12 8.12
N GLY A 191 -11.88 10.14 6.95
CA GLY A 191 -12.97 11.05 6.63
C GLY A 191 -12.57 12.40 6.05
N TYR A 192 -11.28 12.70 5.93
CA TYR A 192 -10.75 13.99 5.46
C TYR A 192 -9.78 13.82 4.29
N ALA A 193 -9.62 14.88 3.51
CA ALA A 193 -8.62 14.91 2.45
C ALA A 193 -7.75 16.16 2.52
N MET A 194 -6.45 15.97 2.31
CA MET A 194 -5.51 17.07 2.12
C MET A 194 -5.69 17.65 0.73
N ILE A 195 -5.85 18.97 0.66
CA ILE A 195 -5.93 19.74 -0.59
C ILE A 195 -4.83 20.78 -0.64
N MET A 196 -4.55 21.28 -1.83
CA MET A 196 -3.68 22.45 -2.02
C MET A 196 -4.40 23.52 -2.83
N GLU A 197 -4.23 24.75 -2.39
CA GLU A 197 -4.60 25.94 -3.14
C GLU A 197 -3.55 27.04 -2.92
N LYS A 198 -3.18 27.76 -3.99
CA LYS A 198 -2.17 28.84 -3.94
C LYS A 198 -0.87 28.42 -3.22
N ASN A 199 -0.41 27.19 -3.48
CA ASN A 199 0.78 26.58 -2.87
C ASN A 199 0.73 26.43 -1.34
N ARG A 200 -0.47 26.36 -0.75
CA ARG A 200 -0.69 26.08 0.67
C ARG A 200 -1.59 24.87 0.83
N PHE A 201 -1.31 24.07 1.86
CA PHE A 201 -2.09 22.88 2.21
C PHE A 201 -3.16 23.21 3.23
N GLY A 202 -4.32 22.57 3.05
CA GLY A 202 -5.46 22.59 3.97
C GLY A 202 -6.20 21.25 3.92
N PHE A 203 -7.31 21.17 4.63
CA PHE A 203 -8.08 19.93 4.78
C PHE A 203 -9.56 20.17 4.59
N ILE A 204 -10.21 19.24 3.92
CA ILE A 204 -11.66 19.26 3.68
C ILE A 204 -12.33 17.98 4.17
N ASP A 205 -13.61 18.09 4.52
CA ASP A 205 -14.49 16.93 4.73
C ASP A 205 -15.02 16.36 3.40
N LYS A 206 -15.76 15.25 3.46
CA LYS A 206 -16.38 14.60 2.30
C LYS A 206 -17.42 15.45 1.55
N ARG A 207 -17.89 16.54 2.16
CA ARG A 207 -18.83 17.51 1.55
C ARG A 207 -18.07 18.67 0.87
N GLY A 208 -16.75 18.73 1.04
CA GLY A 208 -15.90 19.80 0.52
C GLY A 208 -15.83 21.03 1.43
N ASN A 209 -16.31 20.95 2.67
CA ASN A 209 -16.16 22.03 3.63
C ASN A 209 -14.73 22.06 4.13
N PHE A 210 -14.13 23.24 4.20
CA PHE A 210 -12.82 23.42 4.84
C PHE A 210 -12.94 23.14 6.34
N ILE A 211 -12.20 22.13 6.78
CA ILE A 211 -11.88 21.89 8.18
C ILE A 211 -10.71 22.78 8.58
N VAL A 212 -9.74 22.89 7.69
CA VAL A 212 -8.58 23.76 7.82
C VAL A 212 -8.39 24.46 6.48
N ASN A 213 -8.42 25.80 6.49
CA ASN A 213 -8.14 26.58 5.30
C ASN A 213 -6.71 26.31 4.80
N PRO A 214 -6.43 26.48 3.49
CA PRO A 214 -5.08 26.34 2.95
C PRO A 214 -4.11 27.37 3.54
N VAL A 215 -3.40 26.98 4.60
CA VAL A 215 -2.49 27.86 5.33
C VAL A 215 -1.14 27.22 5.65
N TYR A 216 -0.92 25.93 5.40
CA TYR A 216 0.36 25.30 5.73
C TYR A 216 1.28 25.18 4.53
N ARG A 217 2.59 25.36 4.72
CA ARG A 217 3.57 25.11 3.65
C ARG A 217 3.72 23.63 3.31
N TYR A 218 3.64 22.75 4.31
CA TYR A 218 3.60 21.29 4.11
C TYR A 218 2.60 20.65 5.07
N ALA A 219 2.04 19.53 4.66
CA ALA A 219 1.15 18.73 5.49
C ALA A 219 1.29 17.23 5.16
N GLY A 220 1.00 16.38 6.14
CA GLY A 220 0.84 14.94 5.97
C GLY A 220 -0.63 14.56 5.72
N SER A 221 -0.94 13.28 5.93
CA SER A 221 -2.32 12.78 5.95
C SER A 221 -2.77 12.55 7.39
N PHE A 222 -4.08 12.56 7.62
CA PHE A 222 -4.62 12.17 8.92
C PHE A 222 -4.31 10.69 9.20
N SER A 223 -3.79 10.45 10.41
CA SER A 223 -3.50 9.14 10.96
C SER A 223 -3.66 9.16 12.47
N GLU A 224 -4.45 8.24 13.00
CA GLU A 224 -4.74 8.06 14.43
C GLU A 224 -5.30 9.31 15.14
N GLY A 225 -6.05 10.15 14.42
CA GLY A 225 -6.66 11.36 14.98
C GLY A 225 -5.88 12.64 14.79
N LEU A 226 -4.66 12.57 14.27
CA LEU A 226 -3.76 13.71 14.12
C LEU A 226 -3.19 13.80 12.71
N VAL A 227 -2.77 15.00 12.33
CA VAL A 227 -1.98 15.22 11.12
C VAL A 227 -0.82 16.15 11.41
N ARG A 228 0.35 15.82 10.86
CA ARG A 228 1.50 16.72 10.92
C ARG A 228 1.34 17.86 9.91
N VAL A 229 1.63 19.07 10.35
CA VAL A 229 1.61 20.26 9.50
C VAL A 229 2.88 21.06 9.74
N CYS A 230 3.31 21.83 8.74
CA CYS A 230 4.54 22.62 8.79
C CYS A 230 4.26 24.05 8.33
N GLU A 231 4.58 25.00 9.18
CA GLU A 231 4.68 26.43 8.87
C GLU A 231 5.97 26.96 9.50
N ASP A 232 6.60 27.97 8.88
CA ASP A 232 7.86 28.57 9.37
C ASP A 232 8.98 27.56 9.72
N LYS A 233 9.09 26.50 8.92
CA LYS A 233 10.08 25.42 9.05
C LYS A 233 9.97 24.61 10.35
N LYS A 234 8.82 24.68 11.04
CA LYS A 234 8.55 23.90 12.24
C LYS A 234 7.35 23.01 12.01
N TRP A 235 7.52 21.73 12.33
CA TRP A 235 6.43 20.77 12.33
C TRP A 235 5.68 20.79 13.66
N SER A 236 4.36 20.68 13.55
CA SER A 236 3.38 20.56 14.64
C SER A 236 2.35 19.49 14.29
N TYR A 237 1.41 19.23 15.20
CA TYR A 237 0.28 18.32 14.96
C TYR A 237 -1.03 18.98 15.33
N ILE A 238 -2.03 18.81 14.45
CA ILE A 238 -3.41 19.29 14.65
C ILE A 238 -4.37 18.11 14.64
N ASN A 239 -5.54 18.26 15.28
CA ASN A 239 -6.62 17.28 15.26
C ASN A 239 -7.60 17.53 14.09
N TYR A 240 -8.69 16.74 14.05
CA TYR A 240 -9.77 16.87 13.07
C TYR A 240 -10.55 18.19 13.11
N GLU A 241 -10.40 19.00 14.14
CA GLU A 241 -11.03 20.33 14.24
C GLU A 241 -10.08 21.42 13.73
N GLY A 242 -8.89 21.05 13.25
CA GLY A 242 -7.81 21.98 12.93
C GLY A 242 -7.15 22.59 14.15
N LYS A 243 -7.49 22.11 15.35
CA LYS A 243 -6.92 22.59 16.61
C LYS A 243 -5.54 21.97 16.81
N GLU A 244 -4.58 22.82 17.17
CA GLU A 244 -3.26 22.40 17.57
C GLU A 244 -3.31 21.52 18.83
N VAL A 245 -2.69 20.33 18.71
CA VAL A 245 -2.54 19.37 19.81
C VAL A 245 -1.09 19.36 20.28
N ILE A 246 -0.13 19.42 19.35
CA ILE A 246 1.29 19.50 19.65
C ILE A 246 1.86 20.72 18.94
N PRO A 247 2.36 21.74 19.67
CA PRO A 247 2.76 23.02 19.07
C PRO A 247 3.99 22.91 18.16
N PRO A 248 4.18 23.86 17.24
CA PRO A 248 5.33 23.92 16.34
C PRO A 248 6.65 23.95 17.11
N GLN A 249 7.42 22.87 17.00
CA GLN A 249 8.69 22.76 17.70
C GLN A 249 9.72 21.87 16.97
N PHE A 250 9.26 20.90 16.18
CA PHE A 250 10.11 19.90 15.56
C PHE A 250 10.72 20.36 14.24
N GLN A 251 11.93 19.90 13.93
CA GLN A 251 12.58 20.15 12.63
C GLN A 251 12.03 19.23 11.54
N PHE A 252 11.73 17.99 11.90
CA PHE A 252 10.98 17.03 11.11
C PHE A 252 10.01 16.26 11.99
N ALA A 253 8.93 15.79 11.38
CA ALA A 253 7.91 14.97 12.00
C ALA A 253 7.46 13.91 11.00
N ARG A 254 7.08 12.74 11.48
CA ARG A 254 6.39 11.70 10.70
C ARG A 254 4.92 11.57 11.13
N ASP A 255 4.15 10.82 10.35
CA ASP A 255 2.75 10.57 10.70
C ASP A 255 2.67 9.64 11.92
N PHE A 256 1.58 9.71 12.68
CA PHE A 256 1.37 8.77 13.79
C PHE A 256 1.10 7.36 13.23
N ALA A 257 1.74 6.37 13.81
CA ALA A 257 1.51 4.96 13.51
C ALA A 257 1.76 4.11 14.76
N ASN A 258 0.81 3.24 15.07
CA ASN A 258 0.82 2.39 16.26
C ASN A 258 1.00 3.18 17.58
N GLY A 259 0.36 4.36 17.67
CA GLY A 259 0.38 5.23 18.85
C GLY A 259 1.60 6.13 19.00
N LEU A 260 2.55 6.07 18.07
CA LEU A 260 3.82 6.81 18.14
C LEU A 260 4.09 7.58 16.84
N ALA A 261 4.77 8.71 16.96
CA ALA A 261 5.33 9.43 15.81
C ALA A 261 6.81 9.74 16.05
N ALA A 262 7.63 9.53 15.01
CA ALA A 262 9.03 9.94 15.05
C ALA A 262 9.14 11.45 14.81
N VAL A 263 9.88 12.16 15.66
CA VAL A 263 10.12 13.61 15.56
C VAL A 263 11.59 13.93 15.76
N GLN A 264 12.08 14.95 15.07
CA GLN A 264 13.46 15.40 15.21
C GLN A 264 13.57 16.60 16.16
N LEU A 265 14.35 16.39 17.22
CA LEU A 265 14.71 17.38 18.25
C LEU A 265 16.24 17.59 18.18
N GLY A 266 16.66 18.80 17.82
CA GLY A 266 18.07 19.02 17.47
C GLY A 266 18.46 18.20 16.24
N ASP A 267 19.56 17.46 16.31
CA ASP A 267 20.06 16.56 15.26
C ASP A 267 19.58 15.10 15.43
N LYS A 268 18.80 14.82 16.47
CA LYS A 268 18.40 13.45 16.85
C LYS A 268 16.89 13.23 16.74
N TRP A 269 16.52 12.01 16.38
CA TRP A 269 15.15 11.53 16.32
C TRP A 269 14.73 10.92 17.66
N ALA A 270 13.52 11.26 18.09
CA ALA A 270 12.81 10.77 19.26
C ALA A 270 11.45 10.21 18.83
N PHE A 271 10.74 9.56 19.74
CA PHE A 271 9.35 9.14 19.51
C PHE A 271 8.43 9.74 20.57
N ILE A 272 7.34 10.34 20.11
CA ILE A 272 6.32 10.97 20.95
C ILE A 272 5.01 10.20 20.87
N ASN A 273 4.21 10.28 21.93
CA ASN A 273 2.81 9.87 21.90
C ASN A 273 1.91 11.01 21.35
N ARG A 274 0.60 10.76 21.27
CA ARG A 274 -0.40 11.70 20.70
C ARG A 274 -0.60 12.97 21.52
N GLU A 275 -0.17 12.99 22.78
CA GLU A 275 -0.15 14.20 23.61
C GLU A 275 1.18 14.98 23.47
N GLY A 276 2.11 14.53 22.63
CA GLY A 276 3.42 15.16 22.43
C GLY A 276 4.48 14.78 23.46
N LYS A 277 4.18 13.85 24.37
CA LYS A 277 5.15 13.39 25.37
C LYS A 277 6.17 12.47 24.71
N ILE A 278 7.44 12.77 24.90
CA ILE A 278 8.57 11.92 24.50
C ILE A 278 8.49 10.61 25.28
N LEU A 279 8.31 9.49 24.59
CA LEU A 279 8.37 8.13 25.17
C LEU A 279 9.72 7.48 24.91
N ILE A 280 10.37 7.78 23.79
CA ILE A 280 11.70 7.29 23.45
C ILE A 280 12.59 8.50 23.16
N ASN A 281 13.68 8.62 23.92
CA ASN A 281 14.55 9.79 23.93
C ASN A 281 15.24 10.05 22.57
N PRO A 282 15.62 11.31 22.30
CA PRO A 282 16.30 11.71 21.06
C PRO A 282 17.72 11.14 20.99
N LEU A 283 17.86 9.94 20.42
CA LEU A 283 19.15 9.22 20.34
C LEU A 283 19.59 8.89 18.90
N TYR A 284 18.64 8.85 17.96
CA TYR A 284 18.88 8.26 16.65
C TYR A 284 19.21 9.31 15.59
N SER A 285 20.16 9.03 14.70
CA SER A 285 20.45 9.91 13.55
C SER A 285 19.39 9.79 12.45
N GLU A 286 18.68 8.65 12.41
CA GLU A 286 17.57 8.36 11.50
C GLU A 286 16.50 7.56 12.24
N ALA A 287 15.24 7.80 11.91
CA ALA A 287 14.10 7.01 12.37
C ALA A 287 13.06 6.87 11.25
N GLY A 288 12.47 5.69 11.14
CA GLY A 288 11.28 5.39 10.34
C GLY A 288 10.00 5.40 11.16
N ASP A 289 8.88 5.13 10.49
CA ASP A 289 7.58 4.93 11.15
C ASP A 289 7.54 3.61 11.90
N PHE A 290 6.70 3.52 12.93
CA PHE A 290 6.39 2.25 13.57
C PHE A 290 5.49 1.42 12.65
N GLN A 291 5.91 0.17 12.40
CA GLN A 291 5.11 -0.86 11.75
C GLN A 291 4.94 -2.01 12.73
N GLU A 292 3.69 -2.31 13.08
CA GLU A 292 3.31 -3.27 14.11
C GLU A 292 3.96 -2.93 15.47
N GLU A 293 5.07 -3.60 15.79
CA GLU A 293 5.78 -3.49 17.07
C GLU A 293 7.20 -2.93 16.92
N ARG A 294 7.62 -2.50 15.73
CA ARG A 294 8.99 -2.04 15.50
C ARG A 294 9.10 -0.82 14.59
N ALA A 295 10.11 0.00 14.85
CA ALA A 295 10.55 1.07 13.95
C ALA A 295 12.02 0.90 13.59
N PHE A 296 12.36 1.16 12.33
CA PHE A 296 13.76 1.25 11.91
C PHE A 296 14.40 2.50 12.54
N VAL A 297 15.62 2.36 13.05
CA VAL A 297 16.43 3.49 13.52
C VAL A 297 17.90 3.29 13.21
N ARG A 298 18.65 4.39 13.25
CA ARG A 298 20.12 4.38 13.24
C ARG A 298 20.67 5.00 14.52
N LEU A 299 21.32 4.18 15.34
CA LEU A 299 22.00 4.60 16.57
C LEU A 299 23.50 4.61 16.30
N ASP A 300 24.15 5.77 16.37
CA ASP A 300 25.59 5.94 16.15
C ASP A 300 26.10 5.22 14.89
N ALA A 301 25.44 5.49 13.76
CA ALA A 301 25.66 4.86 12.45
C ALA A 301 25.28 3.37 12.32
N VAL A 302 24.92 2.68 13.41
CA VAL A 302 24.48 1.28 13.40
C VAL A 302 22.98 1.21 13.08
N PRO A 303 22.58 0.57 11.96
CA PRO A 303 21.18 0.38 11.65
C PRO A 303 20.58 -0.74 12.51
N GLY A 304 19.32 -0.60 12.89
CA GLY A 304 18.60 -1.58 13.70
C GLY A 304 17.12 -1.27 13.79
N PHE A 305 16.45 -2.00 14.68
CA PHE A 305 15.06 -1.75 15.03
C PHE A 305 14.95 -1.40 16.50
N ILE A 306 13.92 -0.64 16.85
CA ILE A 306 13.48 -0.50 18.24
C ILE A 306 12.07 -1.07 18.40
N ASN A 307 11.74 -1.52 19.61
CA ASN A 307 10.35 -1.78 20.00
C ASN A 307 9.70 -0.55 20.63
N LYS A 308 8.43 -0.64 21.04
CA LYS A 308 7.67 0.48 21.64
C LYS A 308 8.24 0.95 22.99
N GLU A 309 9.02 0.11 23.68
CA GLU A 309 9.75 0.51 24.90
C GLU A 309 11.12 1.17 24.60
N GLY A 310 11.50 1.32 23.32
CA GLY A 310 12.77 1.91 22.90
C GLY A 310 13.98 0.97 22.97
N LYS A 311 13.77 -0.33 23.21
CA LYS A 311 14.85 -1.33 23.23
C LYS A 311 15.39 -1.51 21.81
N PHE A 312 16.69 -1.28 21.64
CA PHE A 312 17.38 -1.37 20.35
C PHE A 312 17.85 -2.80 20.03
N PHE A 313 17.63 -3.22 18.79
CA PHE A 313 18.00 -4.50 18.21
C PHE A 313 18.83 -4.22 16.93
N PRO A 314 20.17 -4.34 16.99
CA PRO A 314 21.03 -4.05 15.83
C PRO A 314 20.81 -5.06 14.71
N LEU A 315 20.87 -4.60 13.46
CA LEU A 315 20.96 -5.50 12.30
C LEU A 315 22.33 -6.17 12.30
N LYS A 316 22.36 -7.51 12.26
CA LYS A 316 23.59 -8.26 12.07
C LYS A 316 24.04 -8.14 10.61
N LYS A 317 25.34 -7.93 10.41
CA LYS A 317 25.98 -7.99 9.09
C LYS A 317 26.03 -9.44 8.61
#